data_AF-A0AAV1G2X4-F1
#
_entry.id   AF-A0AAV1G2X4-F1
#
_cell.length_a   1.000
_cell.length_b   1.000
_cell.length_c   1.000
_cell.angle_alpha   90.00
_cell.angle_beta   90.00
_cell.angle_gamma   90.00
#
_symmetry.space_group_name_H-M   'P 1'
#
loop_
_entity.id
_entity.type
_entity.pdbx_description
1 polymer ?
#
loop_
_entity_poly.entity_id
_entity_poly.type
_entity_poly.pdbx_seq_one_letter_code
_entity_poly.pdbx_strand_id
1 'polypeptide(L)'
;MYDYGARWEKDCKLCRCSFRHGIVCCDKFISGRAVNLPPNCEQLIDKEACGYKLVLKSDHNVPCPLGPPPKEDLPDMAMFRLKP
;
A
#
# COMPACT_ATOMS: atom_id res chain seq x y z
N MET A 1 14.73 28.41 -6.13
CA MET A 1 14.62 28.64 -7.59
C MET A 1 15.35 27.48 -8.27
N TYR A 2 14.79 26.90 -9.34
CA TYR A 2 15.37 25.75 -10.04
C TYR A 2 15.74 26.14 -11.46
N ASP A 3 16.89 25.66 -11.94
CA ASP A 3 17.36 25.95 -13.28
C ASP A 3 16.50 25.28 -14.35
N TYR A 4 16.51 25.86 -15.54
CA TYR A 4 15.86 25.27 -16.70
C TYR A 4 16.40 23.85 -16.98
N GLY A 5 15.51 22.88 -17.16
CA GLY A 5 15.88 21.49 -17.36
C GLY A 5 16.27 20.72 -16.10
N ALA A 6 16.39 21.39 -14.95
CA ALA A 6 16.65 20.74 -13.67
C ALA A 6 15.54 19.74 -13.34
N ARG A 7 15.94 18.63 -12.72
CA ARG A 7 15.05 17.62 -12.14
C ARG A 7 15.32 17.53 -10.65
N TRP A 8 14.27 17.45 -9.85
CA TRP A 8 14.39 17.29 -8.41
C TRP A 8 13.23 16.45 -7.87
N GLU A 9 13.46 15.86 -6.70
CA GLU A 9 12.45 15.07 -6.00
C GLU A 9 11.92 15.88 -4.82
N LYS A 10 10.60 15.89 -4.69
CA LYS A 10 9.92 16.53 -3.55
C LYS A 10 8.58 15.85 -3.31
N ASP A 11 8.30 15.47 -2.07
CA ASP A 11 7.01 14.91 -1.65
C ASP A 11 6.55 13.74 -2.54
N CYS A 12 7.47 12.79 -2.82
CA CYS A 12 7.21 11.66 -3.72
C CYS A 12 6.76 12.04 -5.13
N LYS A 13 7.19 13.21 -5.60
CA LYS A 13 7.04 13.65 -6.98
C LYS A 13 8.40 13.87 -7.60
N LEU A 14 8.56 13.41 -8.84
CA LEU A 14 9.68 13.79 -9.68
C LEU A 14 9.25 15.02 -10.48
N CYS A 15 9.88 16.15 -10.16
CA CYS A 15 9.60 17.43 -10.79
C CYS A 15 10.68 17.79 -11.82
N ARG A 16 10.28 18.51 -12.86
CA ARG A 16 11.16 19.08 -13.86
C ARG A 16 10.71 20.49 -14.24
N CYS A 17 11.66 21.40 -14.40
CA CYS A 17 11.42 22.69 -15.05
C CYS A 17 11.42 22.51 -16.58
N SER A 18 10.25 22.63 -17.21
CA SER A 18 9.99 22.44 -18.64
C SER A 18 9.77 23.77 -19.36
N PHE A 19 10.23 23.85 -20.61
CA PHE A 19 10.18 25.07 -21.43
C PHE A 19 8.74 25.53 -21.71
N ARG A 20 7.87 24.57 -22.03
CA ARG A 20 6.51 24.88 -22.49
C ARG A 20 5.49 24.97 -21.36
N HIS A 21 5.69 24.22 -20.28
CA HIS A 21 4.66 23.99 -19.25
C HIS A 21 5.08 24.51 -17.86
N GLY A 22 6.24 25.18 -17.74
CA GLY A 22 6.78 25.58 -16.44
C GLY A 22 7.20 24.35 -15.62
N ILE A 23 6.88 24.34 -14.34
CA ILE A 23 7.20 23.20 -13.46
C ILE A 23 6.18 22.08 -13.68
N VAL A 24 6.66 20.90 -14.09
CA VAL A 24 5.86 19.68 -14.25
C VAL A 24 6.32 18.66 -13.24
N CYS A 25 5.38 18.07 -12.49
CA CYS A 25 5.68 17.05 -11.49
C CYS A 25 4.87 15.78 -11.74
N CYS A 26 5.52 14.64 -11.67
CA CYS A 26 4.90 13.32 -11.78
C CYS A 26 4.98 12.62 -10.43
N ASP A 27 3.89 11.97 -10.01
CA ASP A 27 3.92 11.13 -8.81
C ASP A 27 4.86 9.93 -9.02
N LYS A 28 5.76 9.71 -8.06
CA LYS A 28 6.63 8.53 -7.97
C LYS A 28 5.95 7.37 -7.24
N PHE A 29 4.73 7.56 -6.74
CA PHE A 29 3.96 6.49 -6.13
C PHE A 29 3.92 5.29 -7.06
N ILE A 30 4.59 4.20 -6.65
CA ILE A 30 4.53 2.94 -7.37
C ILE A 30 3.06 2.54 -7.43
N SER A 31 2.56 2.33 -8.65
CA SER A 31 1.18 1.95 -8.97
C SER A 31 0.78 0.70 -8.19
N GLY A 32 0.34 0.89 -6.95
CA GLY A 32 0.17 -0.18 -5.98
C GLY A 32 -1.02 0.06 -5.07
N ARG A 33 -1.87 1.06 -5.36
CA ARG A 33 -3.16 1.18 -4.68
C ARG A 33 -3.98 -0.06 -5.01
N ALA A 34 -4.16 -0.93 -4.02
CA ALA A 34 -4.87 -2.18 -4.19
C ALA A 34 -6.37 -1.88 -4.20
N VAL A 35 -7.03 -2.30 -5.27
CA VAL A 35 -8.46 -2.08 -5.46
C VAL A 35 -9.30 -3.11 -4.68
N ASN A 36 -8.71 -4.26 -4.34
CA ASN A 36 -9.36 -5.35 -3.61
C ASN A 36 -8.50 -5.76 -2.40
N LEU A 37 -8.77 -5.13 -1.26
CA LEU A 37 -8.11 -5.45 0.00
C LEU A 37 -8.98 -6.37 0.85
N PRO A 38 -8.39 -7.29 1.62
CA PRO A 38 -9.11 -7.98 2.68
C PRO A 38 -9.82 -6.97 3.60
N PRO A 39 -11.01 -7.29 4.13
CA PRO A 39 -11.81 -6.34 4.90
C PRO A 39 -11.10 -5.82 6.16
N ASN A 40 -10.19 -6.62 6.72
CA ASN A 40 -9.38 -6.30 7.89
C ASN A 40 -8.08 -5.55 7.55
N CYS A 41 -7.81 -5.26 6.28
CA CYS A 41 -6.58 -4.61 5.84
C CYS A 41 -6.82 -3.24 5.24
N GLU A 42 -5.81 -2.38 5.37
CA GLU A 42 -5.80 -1.06 4.75
C GLU A 42 -4.42 -0.68 4.25
N GLN A 43 -4.39 0.27 3.30
CA GLN A 43 -3.16 0.78 2.73
C GLN A 43 -2.79 2.12 3.35
N LEU A 44 -1.60 2.18 3.94
CA LEU A 44 -0.99 3.40 4.44
C LEU A 44 0.03 3.93 3.45
N ILE A 45 0.09 5.25 3.33
CA ILE A 45 1.10 5.94 2.51
C ILE A 45 2.44 5.83 3.22
N ASP A 46 3.42 5.22 2.54
CA ASP A 46 4.81 5.27 2.94
C ASP A 46 5.51 6.39 2.15
N LYS A 47 5.77 7.51 2.84
CA LYS A 47 6.43 8.67 2.26
C LYS A 47 7.93 8.48 2.07
N GLU A 48 8.56 7.59 2.82
CA GLU A 48 9.99 7.31 2.69
C GLU A 48 10.25 6.44 1.46
N ALA A 49 9.41 5.41 1.27
CA ALA A 49 9.48 4.53 0.10
C ALA A 49 8.74 5.09 -1.12
N CYS A 50 8.01 6.20 -0.99
CA CYS A 50 7.10 6.72 -2.01
C CYS A 50 6.16 5.65 -2.56
N GLY A 51 5.47 4.95 -1.65
CA GLY A 51 4.64 3.80 -1.95
C GLY A 51 3.52 3.60 -0.94
N TYR A 52 2.98 2.38 -0.92
CA TYR A 52 1.93 1.98 0.02
C TYR A 52 2.39 0.77 0.84
N LYS A 53 2.14 0.81 2.14
CA LYS A 53 2.24 -0.35 3.04
C LYS A 53 0.87 -0.94 3.25
N LEU A 54 0.77 -2.26 3.24
CA LEU A 54 -0.47 -2.96 3.57
C LEU A 54 -0.41 -3.49 5.00
N VAL A 55 -1.34 -3.04 5.84
CA VAL A 55 -1.36 -3.33 7.28
C VAL A 55 -2.74 -3.73 7.73
N LEU A 56 -2.86 -4.29 8.94
CA LEU A 56 -4.15 -4.54 9.56
C LEU A 56 -4.78 -3.24 10.06
N LYS A 57 -6.10 -3.09 9.91
CA LYS A 57 -6.86 -1.96 10.47
C LYS A 57 -6.84 -1.94 12.00
N SER A 58 -6.73 -3.12 12.61
CA SER A 58 -6.68 -3.25 14.08
C SER A 58 -5.31 -2.89 14.65
N ASP A 59 -4.24 -3.02 13.86
CA ASP A 59 -2.88 -2.67 14.26
C ASP A 59 -2.02 -2.35 13.01
N HIS A 60 -1.70 -1.07 12.85
CA HIS A 60 -0.92 -0.57 11.73
C HIS A 60 0.55 -1.02 11.72
N ASN A 61 1.04 -1.65 12.80
CA ASN A 61 2.40 -2.20 12.85
C ASN A 61 2.46 -3.63 12.32
N VAL A 62 1.31 -4.29 12.15
CA VAL A 62 1.24 -5.66 11.66
C VAL A 62 1.01 -5.64 10.14
N PRO A 63 1.91 -6.23 9.34
CA PRO A 63 1.69 -6.34 7.90
C PRO A 63 0.46 -7.20 7.62
N CYS A 64 -0.36 -6.77 6.66
CA CYS A 64 -1.49 -7.57 6.23
C CYS A 64 -0.99 -8.81 5.48
N PRO A 65 -1.50 -10.01 5.79
CA PRO A 65 -1.15 -11.22 5.03
C PRO A 65 -1.68 -11.09 3.59
N LEU A 66 -0.77 -11.02 2.62
CA LEU A 66 -1.08 -10.92 1.17
C LEU A 66 -1.48 -12.26 0.53
N GLY A 67 -1.82 -13.28 1.33
CA GLY A 67 -2.22 -14.61 0.88
C GLY A 67 -3.47 -15.10 1.60
N PRO A 68 -4.04 -16.25 1.18
CA PRO A 68 -5.03 -16.93 2.02
C PRO A 68 -4.43 -17.13 3.42
N PRO A 69 -5.22 -17.00 4.50
CA PRO A 69 -4.70 -17.24 5.84
C PRO A 69 -4.01 -18.61 5.88
N PRO A 70 -2.83 -18.75 6.52
CA PRO A 70 -2.28 -20.07 6.77
C PRO A 70 -3.40 -20.89 7.43
N LYS A 71 -3.67 -22.07 6.88
CA LYS A 71 -4.61 -23.04 7.46
C LYS A 71 -3.97 -23.63 8.72
N GLU A 72 -3.73 -22.81 9.73
CA GLU A 72 -3.23 -23.25 11.02
C GLU A 72 -4.16 -22.61 12.05
N ASP A 73 -4.82 -23.49 12.81
CA ASP A 73 -5.84 -23.21 13.83
C ASP A 73 -7.24 -22.86 13.33
N LEU A 74 -7.86 -23.79 12.58
CA LEU A 74 -9.30 -24.02 12.72
C LEU A 74 -9.49 -24.99 13.91
N PRO A 75 -9.81 -24.52 15.13
CA PRO A 75 -10.18 -25.45 16.20
C PRO A 75 -11.44 -26.20 15.79
N ASP A 76 -11.36 -27.52 15.90
CA ASP A 76 -12.38 -28.52 15.58
C ASP A 76 -13.74 -28.15 16.21
N MET A 77 -14.61 -27.54 15.42
CA MET A 77 -16.03 -27.42 15.75
C MET A 77 -16.79 -28.52 15.00
N ALA A 78 -16.85 -29.73 15.58
CA ALA A 78 -18.11 -30.44 15.84
C ALA A 78 -17.89 -31.93 16.20
N MET A 79 -17.42 -32.19 17.42
CA MET A 79 -17.88 -33.34 18.19
C MET A 79 -19.36 -33.15 18.54
N PHE A 80 -20.30 -33.36 17.61
CA PHE A 80 -21.72 -33.64 17.91
C PHE A 80 -22.43 -34.14 16.64
N ARG A 81 -21.97 -35.27 16.08
CA ARG A 81 -22.85 -36.13 15.29
C ARG A 81 -23.46 -37.15 16.25
N LEU A 82 -24.50 -36.73 16.98
CA LEU A 82 -25.54 -37.67 17.40
C LEU A 82 -26.13 -38.27 16.12
N LYS A 83 -25.99 -39.58 15.96
CA LYS A 83 -26.86 -40.37 15.10
C LYS A 83 -27.31 -41.62 15.86
N PRO A 84 -28.56 -42.04 15.63
CA PRO A 84 -29.29 -43.02 16.44
C PRO A 84 -28.74 -44.44 16.33
#